data_AF-A0A7Y2CIM6-F1
#
_entry.id   AF-A0A7Y2CIM6-F1
#
_cell.length_a   1.000
_cell.length_b   1.000
_cell.length_c   1.000
_cell.angle_alpha   90.00
_cell.angle_beta   90.00
_cell.angle_gamma   90.00
#
_symmetry.space_group_name_H-M   'P 1'
#
loop_
_entity.id
_entity.type
_entity.pdbx_description
1 polymer ?
#
loop_
_entity_poly.entity_id
_entity_poly.type
_entity_poly.pdbx_seq_one_letter_code
_entity_poly.pdbx_strand_id
1 'polypeptide(L)'
;MTLSVAYHSIAVAWSKIICERPFVVLGLALFATIAALKLSSGLSISTRLEDLMPASARSVQSLNAVLEKSGSFASIQIVAQSDDPKTTREFLKKAKSQIDPYDWVAYSQYSEDVEFLTRHRLLMLETEELEALEQDIKDAYPVFPAQKLAEAVGTDVTLS
;
A
#
# COMPACT_ATOMS: atom_id res chain seq x y z
N MET A 1 54.66 -25.81 -18.29
CA MET A 1 55.81 -25.28 -17.51
C MET A 1 56.17 -23.82 -17.86
N THR A 2 55.36 -23.10 -18.65
CA THR A 2 55.61 -21.72 -19.08
C THR A 2 54.81 -20.66 -18.30
N LEU A 3 53.66 -21.03 -17.72
CA LEU A 3 52.83 -20.13 -16.91
C LEU A 3 53.52 -19.69 -15.62
N SER A 4 54.20 -20.59 -14.90
CA SER A 4 54.88 -20.27 -13.62
C SER A 4 55.99 -19.22 -13.75
N VAL A 5 56.78 -19.29 -14.84
CA VAL A 5 57.87 -18.33 -15.11
C VAL A 5 57.33 -16.94 -15.45
N ALA A 6 56.20 -16.88 -16.17
CA ALA A 6 55.54 -15.62 -16.48
C ALA A 6 55.00 -14.93 -15.22
N TYR A 7 54.37 -15.66 -14.30
CA TYR A 7 53.91 -15.11 -13.01
C TYR A 7 55.05 -14.57 -12.16
N HIS A 8 56.19 -15.28 -12.12
CA HIS A 8 57.35 -14.84 -11.35
C HIS A 8 57.96 -13.56 -11.92
N SER A 9 58.08 -13.47 -13.25
CA SER A 9 58.57 -12.26 -13.94
C SER A 9 57.66 -11.05 -13.72
N ILE A 10 56.35 -11.25 -13.80
CA ILE A 10 55.35 -10.20 -13.56
C ILE A 10 55.40 -9.74 -12.10
N ALA A 11 55.44 -10.66 -11.14
CA ALA A 11 55.48 -10.32 -9.72
C ALA A 11 56.73 -9.50 -9.35
N VAL A 12 57.90 -9.85 -9.91
CA VAL A 12 59.16 -9.12 -9.69
C VAL A 12 59.14 -7.75 -10.38
N ALA A 13 58.56 -7.63 -11.58
CA ALA A 13 58.39 -6.34 -12.24
C ALA A 13 57.44 -5.41 -11.46
N TRP A 14 56.33 -5.96 -10.94
CA TRP A 14 55.38 -5.21 -10.11
C TRP A 14 55.98 -4.76 -8.79
N SER A 15 56.73 -5.61 -8.09
CA SER A 15 57.38 -5.24 -6.82
C SER A 15 58.42 -4.14 -7.01
N LYS A 16 59.17 -4.18 -8.12
CA LYS A 16 60.14 -3.13 -8.47
C LYS A 16 59.46 -1.79 -8.72
N ILE A 17 58.34 -1.77 -9.44
CA ILE A 17 57.53 -0.56 -9.67
C ILE A 17 57.00 0.04 -8.36
N ILE A 18 56.56 -0.81 -7.43
CA ILE A 18 56.05 -0.38 -6.11
C ILE A 18 57.18 0.24 -5.27
N CYS A 19 58.37 -0.36 -5.25
CA CYS A 19 59.50 0.10 -4.46
C CYS A 19 60.20 1.34 -5.06
N GLU A 20 60.30 1.45 -6.38
CA GLU A 20 61.00 2.58 -7.04
C GLU A 20 60.16 3.86 -7.10
N ARG A 21 58.82 3.75 -7.06
CA ARG A 21 57.91 4.92 -7.15
C ARG A 21 56.75 4.86 -6.13
N PRO A 22 57.04 4.80 -4.82
CA PRO A 22 56.02 4.63 -3.77
C PRO A 22 55.00 5.77 -3.78
N PHE A 23 55.43 7.01 -4.02
CA PHE A 23 54.53 8.17 -4.07
C PHE A 23 53.55 8.13 -5.24
N VAL A 24 53.93 7.56 -6.38
CA VAL A 24 53.03 7.44 -7.56
C VAL A 24 51.97 6.38 -7.28
N VAL A 25 52.36 5.25 -6.70
CA VAL A 25 51.42 4.19 -6.31
C VAL A 25 50.45 4.69 -5.24
N LEU A 26 50.96 5.42 -4.25
CA LEU A 26 50.13 5.98 -3.17
C LEU A 26 49.17 7.05 -3.70
N GLY A 27 49.61 7.90 -4.63
CA GLY A 27 48.75 8.86 -5.31
C GLY A 27 47.66 8.19 -6.16
N LEU A 28 48.01 7.14 -6.90
CA LEU A 28 47.04 6.36 -7.70
C LEU A 28 46.03 5.65 -6.81
N ALA A 29 46.48 5.04 -5.71
CA ALA A 29 45.62 4.40 -4.73
C ALA A 29 44.66 5.41 -4.08
N LEU A 30 45.18 6.56 -3.65
CA LEU A 30 44.37 7.65 -3.10
C LEU A 30 43.33 8.15 -4.10
N PHE A 31 43.73 8.35 -5.35
CA PHE A 31 42.82 8.73 -6.43
C PHE A 31 41.71 7.68 -6.65
N ALA A 32 42.08 6.40 -6.70
CA ALA A 32 41.12 5.30 -6.82
C ALA A 32 40.16 5.24 -5.63
N THR A 33 40.64 5.47 -4.40
CA THR A 33 39.81 5.54 -3.20
C THR A 33 38.84 6.71 -3.26
N ILE A 34 39.29 7.90 -3.66
CA ILE A 34 38.42 9.08 -3.80
C ILE A 34 37.37 8.86 -4.89
N ALA A 35 37.75 8.25 -6.01
CA ALA A 35 36.83 7.90 -7.09
C ALA A 35 35.77 6.88 -6.62
N ALA A 36 36.18 5.85 -5.88
CA ALA A 36 35.28 4.86 -5.30
C ALA A 36 34.31 5.48 -4.28
N LEU A 37 34.78 6.40 -3.43
CA LEU A 37 33.93 7.12 -2.49
C LEU A 37 32.90 8.00 -3.20
N LYS A 38 33.31 8.73 -4.25
CA LYS A 38 32.37 9.50 -5.07
C LYS A 38 31.31 8.61 -5.71
N LEU A 39 31.71 7.46 -6.26
CA LEU A 39 30.76 6.54 -6.88
C LEU A 39 29.83 5.89 -5.85
N SER A 40 30.35 5.60 -4.64
CA SER A 40 29.61 5.04 -3.52
C SER A 40 28.51 5.97 -3.01
N SER A 41 28.72 7.29 -3.07
CA SER A 41 27.68 8.26 -2.67
C SER A 41 26.38 8.21 -3.49
N GLY A 42 26.39 7.52 -4.65
CA GLY A 42 25.20 7.29 -5.47
C GLY A 42 24.51 5.93 -5.22
N LEU A 43 24.97 5.14 -4.25
CA LEU A 43 24.35 3.84 -3.94
C LEU A 43 22.97 4.05 -3.30
N SER A 44 21.92 3.82 -4.09
CA SER A 44 20.55 3.73 -3.59
C SER A 44 20.25 2.27 -3.23
N ILE A 45 19.88 2.03 -1.98
CA ILE A 45 19.40 0.72 -1.53
C ILE A 45 17.91 0.66 -1.81
N SER A 46 17.48 -0.24 -2.69
CA SER A 46 16.08 -0.57 -2.86
C SER A 46 15.69 -1.68 -1.88
N THR A 47 14.68 -1.45 -1.04
CA THR A 47 14.11 -2.45 -0.14
C THR A 47 12.84 -3.09 -0.71
N ARG A 48 12.60 -2.93 -2.01
CA ARG A 48 11.46 -3.53 -2.71
C ARG A 48 11.67 -5.02 -2.85
N LEU A 49 10.70 -5.81 -2.39
CA LEU A 49 10.79 -7.27 -2.37
C LEU A 49 10.77 -7.84 -3.80
N GLU A 50 10.09 -7.17 -4.70
CA GLU A 50 10.02 -7.45 -6.13
C GLU A 50 11.37 -7.35 -6.85
N ASP A 51 12.27 -6.48 -6.38
CA ASP A 51 13.62 -6.34 -6.94
C ASP A 51 14.53 -7.55 -6.59
N LEU A 52 14.13 -8.36 -5.61
CA LEU A 52 14.82 -9.61 -5.24
C LEU A 52 14.34 -10.82 -6.05
N MET A 53 13.27 -10.67 -6.85
CA MET A 53 12.70 -11.74 -7.65
C MET A 53 13.16 -11.68 -9.11
N PRO A 54 13.26 -12.83 -9.82
CA PRO A 54 13.62 -12.83 -11.23
C PRO A 54 12.50 -12.19 -12.07
N ALA A 55 12.86 -11.17 -12.87
CA ALA A 55 11.92 -10.43 -13.73
C ALA A 55 11.19 -11.31 -14.78
N SER A 56 11.71 -12.50 -15.08
CA SER A 56 11.08 -13.47 -15.98
C SER A 56 9.92 -14.25 -15.34
N ALA A 57 9.73 -14.17 -14.02
CA ALA A 57 8.62 -14.84 -13.36
C ALA A 57 7.29 -14.18 -13.73
N ARG A 58 6.30 -15.01 -14.13
CA ARG A 58 4.94 -14.55 -14.46
C ARG A 58 4.29 -13.78 -13.30
N SER A 59 4.59 -14.14 -12.06
CA SER A 59 4.10 -13.44 -10.85
C SER A 59 4.56 -11.99 -10.78
N VAL A 60 5.82 -11.70 -11.14
CA VAL A 60 6.39 -10.34 -11.14
C VAL A 60 5.77 -9.51 -12.26
N GLN A 61 5.56 -10.10 -13.45
CA GLN A 61 4.92 -9.42 -14.57
C GLN A 61 3.46 -9.04 -14.27
N SER A 62 2.69 -9.96 -13.68
CA SER A 62 1.33 -9.67 -13.24
C SER A 62 1.30 -8.60 -12.16
N LEU A 63 2.20 -8.68 -11.17
CA LEU A 63 2.29 -7.67 -10.11
C LEU A 63 2.61 -6.28 -10.68
N ASN A 64 3.60 -6.18 -11.57
CA ASN A 64 3.98 -4.93 -12.22
C ASN A 64 2.85 -4.36 -13.08
N ALA A 65 2.14 -5.21 -13.84
CA ALA A 65 1.00 -4.79 -14.65
C ALA A 65 -0.17 -4.25 -13.80
N VAL A 66 -0.36 -4.80 -12.60
CA VAL A 66 -1.37 -4.27 -11.67
C VAL A 66 -0.88 -2.99 -11.02
N LEU A 67 0.38 -2.92 -10.56
CA LEU A 67 0.99 -1.70 -10.00
C LEU A 67 0.94 -0.51 -10.98
N GLU A 68 1.20 -0.77 -12.26
CA GLU A 68 1.13 0.26 -13.31
C GLU A 68 -0.29 0.81 -13.49
N LYS A 69 -1.32 -0.03 -13.32
CA LYS A 69 -2.73 0.37 -13.43
C LYS A 69 -3.29 0.98 -12.15
N SER A 70 -2.87 0.51 -10.97
CA SER A 70 -3.38 0.96 -9.67
C SER A 70 -2.59 2.12 -9.07
N GLY A 71 -1.41 2.45 -9.62
CA GLY A 71 -0.57 3.58 -9.21
C GLY A 71 0.31 3.31 -7.99
N SER A 72 -0.08 2.42 -7.07
CA SER A 72 0.75 1.89 -5.96
C SER A 72 -0.04 0.87 -5.11
N PHE A 73 0.65 -0.08 -4.47
CA PHE A 73 0.10 -0.94 -3.40
C PHE A 73 0.56 -0.54 -2.00
N ALA A 74 1.32 0.55 -1.87
CA ALA A 74 1.79 1.01 -0.58
C ALA A 74 0.63 1.62 0.23
N SER A 75 -0.11 0.76 0.93
CA SER A 75 -1.10 1.17 1.92
C SER A 75 -0.48 1.09 3.31
N ILE A 76 -0.58 2.18 4.06
CA ILE A 76 -0.17 2.22 5.47
C ILE A 76 -1.45 2.11 6.29
N GLN A 77 -1.59 1.00 7.02
CA GLN A 77 -2.70 0.83 7.95
C GLN A 77 -2.30 1.32 9.34
N ILE A 78 -3.01 2.32 9.84
CA ILE A 78 -2.81 2.87 11.18
C ILE A 78 -3.92 2.33 12.08
N VAL A 79 -3.54 1.61 13.14
CA VAL A 79 -4.47 1.08 14.14
C VAL A 79 -4.25 1.83 15.45
N ALA A 80 -5.33 2.36 16.02
CA ALA A 80 -5.31 3.04 17.31
C ALA A 80 -6.16 2.26 18.31
N GLN A 81 -5.67 2.14 19.55
CA GLN A 81 -6.35 1.45 20.64
C GLN A 81 -6.39 2.35 21.87
N SER A 82 -7.55 2.40 22.53
CA SER A 82 -7.72 3.04 23.84
C SER A 82 -8.88 2.37 24.59
N ASP A 83 -8.95 2.61 25.90
CA ASP A 83 -10.00 2.04 26.77
C ASP A 83 -11.40 2.62 26.47
N ASP A 84 -11.46 3.81 25.86
CA ASP A 84 -12.69 4.49 25.47
C ASP A 84 -12.81 4.61 23.93
N PRO A 85 -13.83 3.99 23.32
CA PRO A 85 -14.04 4.06 21.86
C PRO A 85 -14.16 5.48 21.30
N LYS A 86 -14.66 6.46 22.08
CA LYS A 86 -14.77 7.85 21.62
C LYS A 86 -13.39 8.49 21.46
N THR A 87 -12.50 8.27 22.42
CA THR A 87 -11.11 8.75 22.39
C THR A 87 -10.36 8.23 21.15
N THR A 88 -10.49 6.94 20.84
CA THR A 88 -9.91 6.36 19.60
C THR A 88 -10.45 7.05 18.35
N ARG A 89 -11.76 7.33 18.30
CA ARG A 89 -12.41 7.97 17.16
C ARG A 89 -11.95 9.40 16.94
N GLU A 90 -11.82 10.18 18.01
CA GLU A 90 -11.32 11.54 17.95
C GLU A 90 -9.85 11.59 17.51
N PHE A 91 -9.02 10.68 18.03
CA PHE A 91 -7.63 10.55 17.60
C PHE A 91 -7.53 10.29 16.10
N LEU A 92 -8.27 9.31 15.58
CA LEU A 92 -8.18 8.95 14.16
C LEU A 92 -8.74 10.06 13.25
N LYS A 93 -9.79 10.78 13.67
CA LYS A 93 -10.28 11.96 12.95
C LYS A 93 -9.22 13.06 12.89
N LYS A 94 -8.48 13.28 13.98
CA LYS A 94 -7.40 14.27 14.05
C LYS A 94 -6.17 13.82 13.25
N ALA A 95 -5.83 12.54 13.29
CA ALA A 95 -4.73 11.99 12.50
C ALA A 95 -5.01 12.17 11.00
N LYS A 96 -6.23 11.87 10.55
CA LYS A 96 -6.67 12.09 9.17
C LYS A 96 -6.48 13.55 8.74
N SER A 97 -6.95 14.52 9.53
CA SER A 97 -6.82 15.94 9.18
C SER A 97 -5.36 16.43 9.14
N GLN A 98 -4.44 15.75 9.82
CA GLN A 98 -3.00 16.04 9.77
C GLN A 98 -2.29 15.36 8.60
N ILE A 99 -2.83 14.25 8.10
CA ILE A 99 -2.21 13.44 7.03
C ILE A 99 -2.69 13.91 5.64
N ASP A 100 -3.97 14.27 5.51
CA ASP A 100 -4.57 14.73 4.24
C ASP A 100 -3.84 15.89 3.54
N PRO A 101 -3.20 16.85 4.23
CA PRO A 101 -2.50 17.96 3.58
C PRO A 101 -1.20 17.58 2.87
N TYR A 102 -0.66 16.36 3.05
CA TYR A 102 0.60 15.99 2.43
C TYR A 102 0.42 15.56 0.98
N ASP A 103 1.17 16.17 0.06
CA ASP A 103 1.08 15.92 -1.39
C ASP A 103 1.38 14.46 -1.80
N TRP A 104 2.10 13.71 -0.96
CA TRP A 104 2.41 12.30 -1.21
C TRP A 104 1.31 11.34 -0.77
N VAL A 105 0.26 11.84 -0.10
CA VAL A 105 -0.90 11.07 0.32
C VAL A 105 -1.97 11.16 -0.75
N ALA A 106 -2.12 10.11 -1.56
CA ALA A 106 -3.15 10.07 -2.59
C ALA A 106 -4.57 10.00 -2.01
N TYR A 107 -4.75 9.22 -0.93
CA TYR A 107 -6.03 9.03 -0.27
C TYR A 107 -5.81 8.57 1.18
N SER A 108 -6.62 9.08 2.11
CA SER A 108 -6.70 8.55 3.46
C SER A 108 -8.17 8.30 3.82
N GLN A 109 -8.46 7.11 4.35
CA GLN A 109 -9.81 6.69 4.74
C GLN A 109 -9.77 6.21 6.19
N TYR A 110 -10.65 6.76 7.01
CA TYR A 110 -10.78 6.38 8.42
C TYR A 110 -12.14 5.71 8.72
N SER A 111 -13.22 6.13 8.06
CA SER A 111 -14.49 5.41 8.12
C SER A 111 -15.12 5.29 6.75
N GLU A 112 -15.72 4.13 6.50
CA GLU A 112 -16.69 3.97 5.43
C GLU A 112 -17.89 4.88 5.72
N ASP A 113 -18.46 5.48 4.68
CA ASP A 113 -19.77 6.10 4.75
C ASP A 113 -20.82 4.98 4.84
N VAL A 114 -20.96 4.43 6.03
CA VAL A 114 -21.96 3.41 6.33
C VAL A 114 -23.37 3.95 6.18
N GLU A 115 -23.57 5.27 6.10
CA GLU A 115 -24.90 5.87 5.95
C GLU A 115 -25.49 5.56 4.58
N PHE A 116 -24.66 5.62 3.52
CA PHE A 116 -25.06 5.20 2.18
C PHE A 116 -25.47 3.73 2.14
N LEU A 117 -24.66 2.84 2.73
CA LEU A 117 -24.95 1.41 2.81
C LEU A 117 -26.18 1.12 3.67
N THR A 118 -26.33 1.83 4.80
CA THR A 118 -27.47 1.69 5.71
C THR A 118 -28.76 2.11 5.03
N ARG A 119 -28.74 3.20 4.26
CA ARG A 119 -29.90 3.70 3.50
C ARG A 119 -30.34 2.70 2.43
N HIS A 120 -29.40 1.99 1.81
CA HIS A 120 -29.68 1.02 0.75
C HIS A 120 -29.56 -0.44 1.21
N ARG A 121 -29.63 -0.70 2.52
CA ARG A 121 -29.42 -2.04 3.09
C ARG A 121 -30.33 -3.12 2.50
N LEU A 122 -31.53 -2.73 2.05
CA LEU A 122 -32.49 -3.64 1.42
C LEU A 122 -32.06 -4.08 0.01
N LEU A 123 -31.24 -3.29 -0.68
CA LEU A 123 -30.66 -3.66 -1.97
C LEU A 123 -29.51 -4.66 -1.84
N MET A 124 -29.06 -4.94 -0.61
CA MET A 124 -28.01 -5.91 -0.32
C MET A 124 -28.58 -7.28 0.05
N LEU A 125 -29.90 -7.41 0.15
CA LEU A 125 -30.60 -8.68 0.39
C LEU A 125 -30.92 -9.36 -0.94
N GLU A 126 -30.96 -10.69 -0.93
CA GLU A 126 -31.53 -11.44 -2.05
C GLU A 126 -33.05 -11.25 -2.11
N THR A 127 -33.65 -11.54 -3.27
CA THR A 127 -35.09 -11.28 -3.48
C THR A 127 -35.94 -12.09 -2.51
N GLU A 128 -35.54 -13.34 -2.28
CA GLU A 128 -36.19 -14.29 -1.38
C GLU A 128 -36.14 -13.82 0.08
N GLU A 129 -35.01 -13.24 0.51
CA GLU A 129 -34.85 -12.66 1.84
C GLU A 129 -35.68 -11.38 2.02
N LEU A 130 -35.81 -10.59 0.94
CA LEU A 130 -36.62 -9.38 0.94
C LEU A 130 -38.12 -9.73 1.04
N GLU A 131 -38.57 -10.75 0.32
CA GLU A 131 -39.94 -11.26 0.39
C GLU A 131 -40.26 -11.86 1.77
N ALA A 132 -39.32 -12.63 2.34
CA ALA A 132 -39.46 -13.15 3.70
C ALA A 132 -39.55 -12.00 4.73
N LEU A 133 -38.70 -10.98 4.61
CA LEU A 133 -38.74 -9.81 5.47
C LEU A 133 -40.04 -9.01 5.32
N GLU A 134 -40.56 -8.88 4.11
CA GLU A 134 -41.86 -8.26 3.86
C GLU A 134 -42.99 -9.04 4.54
N GLN A 135 -42.97 -10.38 4.44
CA GLN A 135 -43.95 -11.25 5.07
C GLN A 135 -43.88 -11.16 6.60
N ASP A 136 -42.68 -11.19 7.18
CA ASP A 136 -42.46 -11.02 8.62
C ASP A 136 -43.01 -9.68 9.13
N ILE A 137 -42.82 -8.60 8.38
CA ILE A 137 -43.35 -7.27 8.75
C ILE A 137 -44.88 -7.25 8.66
N LYS A 138 -45.48 -7.86 7.64
CA LYS A 138 -46.94 -7.96 7.49
C LYS A 138 -47.57 -8.75 8.64
N ASP A 139 -46.94 -9.85 9.04
CA ASP A 139 -47.42 -10.72 10.11
C ASP A 139 -47.25 -10.08 11.50
N ALA A 140 -46.14 -9.37 11.73
CA ALA A 140 -45.87 -8.68 12.99
C ALA A 140 -46.69 -7.39 13.17
N TYR A 141 -47.02 -6.69 12.08
CA TYR A 141 -47.70 -5.40 12.12
C TYR A 141 -48.86 -5.32 11.11
N PRO A 142 -49.96 -6.07 11.31
CA PRO A 142 -51.07 -6.15 10.36
C PRO A 142 -51.80 -4.81 10.10
N VAL A 143 -51.61 -3.81 10.97
CA VAL A 143 -52.33 -2.52 10.92
C VAL A 143 -51.49 -1.35 10.39
N PHE A 144 -50.16 -1.50 10.32
CA PHE A 144 -49.24 -0.41 9.95
C PHE A 144 -49.17 -0.11 8.44
N PRO A 145 -49.20 -1.10 7.53
CA PRO A 145 -49.14 -0.82 6.09
C PRO A 145 -50.36 -0.04 5.62
N ALA A 146 -51.54 -0.38 6.14
CA ALA A 146 -52.81 0.24 5.73
C ALA A 146 -52.88 1.74 6.08
N GLN A 147 -52.46 2.12 7.30
CA GLN A 147 -52.50 3.53 7.72
C GLN A 147 -51.49 4.41 6.99
N LYS A 148 -50.24 3.95 6.81
CA LYS A 148 -49.22 4.77 6.13
C LYS A 148 -49.35 4.81 4.61
N LEU A 149 -49.88 3.75 3.98
CA LEU A 149 -50.26 3.81 2.57
C LEU A 149 -51.47 4.72 2.36
N ALA A 150 -52.47 4.69 3.24
CA ALA A 150 -53.60 5.62 3.19
C ALA A 150 -53.16 7.10 3.37
N GLU A 151 -52.24 7.37 4.31
CA GLU A 151 -51.64 8.70 4.50
C GLU A 151 -50.80 9.16 3.30
N ALA A 152 -50.02 8.27 2.69
CA ALA A 152 -49.16 8.61 1.54
C ALA A 152 -49.93 8.75 0.21
N VAL A 153 -51.10 8.09 0.09
CA VAL A 153 -51.93 8.08 -1.13
C VAL A 153 -53.13 9.05 -1.01
N GLY A 154 -53.38 9.64 0.16
CA GLY A 154 -54.37 10.70 0.33
C GLY A 154 -55.82 10.24 0.21
N THR A 155 -56.10 8.96 0.47
CA THR A 155 -57.45 8.40 0.45
C THR A 155 -57.79 7.80 1.80
N ASP A 156 -58.80 8.40 2.44
CA ASP A 156 -59.39 7.96 3.70
C ASP A 156 -60.14 6.65 3.45
N VAL A 157 -59.59 5.52 3.91
CA VAL A 157 -60.22 4.21 3.76
C VAL A 157 -60.93 3.86 5.06
N THR A 158 -62.22 4.21 5.13
CA THR A 158 -63.13 3.68 6.16
C THR A 158 -63.29 2.18 5.94
N LEU A 159 -62.75 1.37 6.86
CA LEU A 159 -63.03 -0.06 6.93
C LEU A 159 -64.40 -0.26 7.62
N SER A 160 -65.33 -0.89 6.90
CA SER A 160 -66.54 -1.51 7.47
C SER A 160 -66.31 -3.00 7.73
#